data_AF-A0A7V9KZI5-F1
#
_entry.id   AF-A0A7V9KZI5-F1
#
_cell.length_a   1.000
_cell.length_b   1.000
_cell.length_c   1.000
_cell.angle_alpha   90.00
_cell.angle_beta   90.00
_cell.angle_gamma   90.00
#
_symmetry.space_group_name_H-M   'P 1'
#
loop_
_entity.id
_entity.type
_entity.pdbx_description
1 polymer ?
#
loop_
_entity_poly.entity_id
_entity_poly.type
_entity_poly.pdbx_seq_one_letter_code
_entity_poly.pdbx_strand_id
1 'polypeptide(L)' 'MTRPKVLALILAGGEGGRLDVLTEERAKPAVPYGGLYRLIDFPLSNCRHSGVADVWVLQQYQP' A
#
# COMPACT_ATOMS: atom_id res chain seq x y z
N MET A 1 -1.44 15.27 -25.78
CA MET A 1 -0.25 14.42 -25.55
C MET A 1 -0.71 13.11 -24.93
N THR A 2 -0.40 11.96 -25.52
CA THR A 2 -0.70 10.65 -24.94
C THR A 2 0.22 10.43 -23.74
N ARG A 3 -0.37 10.18 -22.55
CA ARG A 3 0.44 9.82 -21.38
C ARG A 3 1.08 8.45 -21.60
N PRO A 4 2.33 8.22 -21.17
CA PRO A 4 2.94 6.91 -21.22
C PRO A 4 2.09 5.93 -20.40
N LYS A 5 1.97 4.68 -20.90
CA LYS A 5 1.35 3.60 -20.13
C LYS A 5 2.30 3.21 -19.01
N VAL A 6 1.87 3.40 -17.76
CA VAL A 6 2.66 3.10 -16.56
C VAL A 6 1.88 2.12 -15.70
N LEU A 7 2.55 1.06 -15.28
CA LEU A 7 2.08 0.12 -14.25
C LEU A 7 2.81 0.44 -12.95
N ALA A 8 2.07 0.77 -11.90
CA ALA A 8 2.62 0.90 -10.55
C ALA A 8 2.49 -0.42 -9.81
N LEU A 9 3.59 -0.89 -9.22
CA LEU A 9 3.62 -2.06 -8.34
C LEU A 9 3.85 -1.59 -6.90
N ILE A 10 2.86 -1.77 -6.02
CA ILE A 10 2.96 -1.46 -4.60
C ILE A 10 3.34 -2.74 -3.85
N LEU A 11 4.55 -2.78 -3.30
CA LEU A 11 5.05 -3.89 -2.51
C LEU A 11 4.53 -3.80 -1.07
N ALA A 12 3.42 -4.49 -0.81
CA ALA A 12 2.67 -4.47 0.44
C ALA A 12 3.09 -5.60 1.42
N GLY A 13 4.20 -6.29 1.14
CA GLY A 13 4.62 -7.51 1.85
C GLY A 13 5.51 -7.36 3.09
N GLY A 14 5.57 -6.18 3.71
CA GLY A 14 6.39 -6.01 4.92
C GLY A 14 5.75 -6.64 6.15
N GLU A 15 6.39 -7.64 6.74
CA GLU A 15 5.96 -8.32 7.99
C GLU A 15 5.67 -7.33 9.13
N GLY A 16 6.41 -6.22 9.16
CA GLY A 16 6.13 -5.15 10.11
C GLY A 16 6.53 -5.47 11.55
N GLY A 17 7.34 -6.49 11.82
CA GLY A 17 7.69 -6.95 13.17
C GLY A 17 8.26 -5.92 14.16
N ARG A 18 8.62 -4.72 13.70
CA ARG A 18 8.96 -3.57 14.58
C ARG A 18 7.74 -2.80 15.11
N LEU A 19 6.55 -3.10 14.61
CA LEU A 19 5.27 -2.52 15.03
C LEU A 19 4.51 -3.44 16.01
N ASP A 20 5.07 -4.62 16.30
CA ASP A 20 4.61 -5.54 17.36
C ASP A 20 3.09 -5.83 17.25
N VAL A 21 2.35 -5.68 18.34
CA VAL A 21 0.88 -5.86 18.45
C VAL A 21 0.06 -5.15 17.37
N LEU A 22 0.59 -4.12 16.71
CA LEU A 22 -0.10 -3.43 15.61
C LEU A 22 -0.12 -4.26 14.31
N THR A 23 0.79 -5.22 14.16
CA THR A 23 0.96 -6.07 12.97
C THR A 23 0.79 -7.57 13.25
N GLU A 24 0.40 -7.94 14.46
CA GLU A 24 0.14 -9.34 14.85
C GLU A 24 -0.95 -9.98 13.96
N GLU A 25 -2.10 -9.32 13.86
CA GLU A 25 -3.28 -9.82 13.13
C GLU A 25 -3.48 -9.16 11.76
N ARG A 26 -2.50 -8.37 11.29
CA ARG A 26 -2.63 -7.61 10.03
C ARG A 26 -1.28 -7.30 9.41
N ALA A 27 -1.24 -7.32 8.08
CA ALA A 27 -0.09 -6.81 7.35
C ALA A 27 0.16 -5.33 7.67
N LYS A 28 1.44 -4.92 7.72
CA LYS A 28 1.85 -3.52 7.93
C LYS A 28 1.07 -2.49 7.10
N PRO A 29 0.78 -2.70 5.80
CA PRO A 29 0.04 -1.71 5.02
C PRO A 29 -1.41 -1.49 5.48
N ALA A 30 -1.99 -2.47 6.19
CA ALA A 30 -3.35 -2.39 6.72
C ALA A 30 -3.45 -1.69 8.08
N VAL A 31 -2.31 -1.28 8.67
CA VAL A 31 -2.26 -0.56 9.94
C VAL A 31 -3.02 0.78 9.81
N PRO A 32 -3.98 1.07 10.72
CA PRO A 32 -4.69 2.34 10.73
C PRO A 32 -3.76 3.53 10.95
N TYR A 33 -4.06 4.65 10.29
CA TYR A 33 -3.32 5.89 10.38
C TYR A 33 -4.28 7.10 10.28
N GLY A 34 -4.10 8.10 11.15
CA GLY A 34 -4.87 9.35 11.07
C GLY A 34 -6.39 9.19 11.26
N GLY A 35 -6.84 8.17 12.00
CA GLY A 35 -8.24 7.94 12.36
C GLY A 35 -9.14 7.33 11.27
N LEU A 36 -8.87 7.58 10.00
CA LEU A 36 -9.70 7.11 8.87
C LEU A 36 -8.93 6.31 7.82
N TYR A 37 -7.61 6.43 7.77
CA TYR A 37 -6.79 5.87 6.70
C TYR A 37 -6.03 4.63 7.16
N ARG A 38 -5.39 3.96 6.20
CA ARG A 38 -4.39 2.93 6.39
C ARG A 38 -3.09 3.36 5.71
N LEU A 39 -1.96 2.77 6.11
CA LEU A 39 -0.66 3.07 5.52
C LEU A 39 -0.63 2.90 3.98
N ILE A 40 -1.38 1.93 3.43
CA ILE A 40 -1.46 1.72 1.97
C ILE A 40 -2.20 2.85 1.22
N ASP A 41 -3.02 3.64 1.89
CA ASP A 41 -3.81 4.68 1.23
C ASP A 41 -2.92 5.81 0.69
N PHE A 42 -1.75 6.02 1.28
CA PHE A 42 -0.78 7.03 0.84
C PHE A 42 -0.21 6.75 -0.56
N PRO A 43 0.44 5.59 -0.83
CA PRO A 43 0.91 5.29 -2.18
C PRO A 43 -0.23 5.18 -3.20
N LEU A 44 -1.42 4.66 -2.82
CA LEU A 44 -2.59 4.63 -3.69
C LEU A 44 -3.08 6.03 -4.08
N SER A 45 -3.16 6.94 -3.10
CA SER A 45 -3.53 8.34 -3.33
C SER A 45 -2.50 9.04 -4.22
N ASN A 46 -1.20 8.74 -4.04
CA ASN A 46 -0.15 9.26 -4.91
C ASN A 46 -0.32 8.79 -6.36
N CYS A 47 -0.62 7.51 -6.59
CA CYS A 47 -0.92 7.00 -7.94
C CYS A 47 -2.11 7.73 -8.54
N ARG A 48 -3.20 7.89 -7.77
CA ARG A 48 -4.41 8.62 -8.20
C ARG A 48 -4.10 10.07 -8.57
N HIS A 49 -3.41 10.82 -7.71
CA HIS A 49 -3.06 12.22 -7.95
C HIS A 49 -2.06 12.39 -9.09
N SER A 50 -1.25 11.37 -9.38
CA SER A 50 -0.33 11.35 -10.53
C SER A 50 -1.02 10.92 -11.84
N GLY A 51 -2.28 10.47 -11.77
CA GLY A 51 -3.01 9.89 -12.90
C GLY A 51 -2.39 8.60 -13.42
N VAL A 52 -1.79 7.80 -12.53
CA VAL A 52 -1.39 6.41 -12.76
C VAL A 52 -2.56 5.53 -12.38
N ALA A 53 -3.23 4.96 -13.38
CA ALA A 53 -4.48 4.21 -13.19
C ALA A 53 -4.26 2.68 -13.08
N ASP A 54 -3.18 2.16 -13.65
CA ASP A 54 -2.84 0.73 -13.57
C ASP A 54 -1.93 0.51 -12.36
N VAL A 55 -2.53 0.01 -11.28
CA VAL A 55 -1.87 -0.13 -9.97
C VAL A 55 -2.12 -1.53 -9.43
N TRP A 56 -1.05 -2.29 -9.21
CA TRP A 56 -1.11 -3.64 -8.67
C TRP A 56 -0.48 -3.66 -7.29
N VAL A 57 -1.13 -4.34 -6.36
CA VAL A 57 -0.64 -4.49 -4.99
C VAL A 57 -0.11 -5.91 -4.83
N LEU A 58 1.18 -6.04 -4.53
CA LEU A 58 1.82 -7.31 -4.25
C LEU A 58 1.86 -7.52 -2.75
N GLN A 59 1.03 -8.43 -2.27
CA GLN A 59 1.01 -8.83 -0.86
C GLN A 59 1.91 -10.05 -0.66
N GLN A 60 2.84 -9.95 0.29
CA GLN A 60 3.47 -11.10 0.91
C GLN A 60 3.11 -11.02 2.40
N TYR A 61 2.12 -11.80 2.81
CA TYR A 61 1.79 -11.94 4.22
C TYR A 61 1.79 -13.42 4.54
N GLN A 62 2.15 -13.76 5.78
CA GLN A 62 2.36 -15.12 6.24
C GLN A 62 1.20 -16.05 5.83
N PRO A 63 1.48 -17.30 5.41
CA PRO A 63 0.45 -18.27 5.05
C PRO A 63 -0.50 -18.61 6.20
#